data_AF-A0A6V7J983-F1
#
_entry.id   AF-A0A6V7J983-F1
#
_cell.length_a   1.000
_cell.length_b   1.000
_cell.length_c   1.000
_cell.angle_alpha   90.00
_cell.angle_beta   90.00
_cell.angle_gamma   90.00
#
_symmetry.space_group_name_H-M   'P 1'
#
loop_
_entity.id
_entity.type
_entity.pdbx_description
1 polymer ?
#
loop_
_entity_poly.entity_id
_entity_poly.type
_entity_poly.pdbx_seq_one_letter_code
_entity_poly.pdbx_strand_id
1 'polypeptide(L)'
;YLLVYSSLSLLTNWNLNPWMYLLASIPVIFTGGITGSTLSIFCYISDVTTDDNRAMRLALFENSLAFGLIVGMFMGPRIFVGLGYPAVFLVAALFMSFAVVYIIFFITESVKIQGA
;
A
#
# COMPACT_ATOMS: atom_id res chain seq x y z
N TYR A 1 -2.12 1.18 6.05
CA TYR A 1 -2.65 1.77 4.80
C TYR A 1 -4.14 1.60 4.60
N LEU A 2 -4.72 0.39 4.75
CA LEU A 2 -6.17 0.18 4.60
C LEU A 2 -6.99 1.12 5.51
N LEU A 3 -6.63 1.21 6.80
CA LEU A 3 -7.24 2.15 7.76
C LEU A 3 -7.14 3.63 7.36
N VAL A 4 -6.09 4.01 6.62
CA VAL A 4 -5.84 5.38 6.18
C VAL A 4 -6.72 5.73 4.99
N TYR A 5 -6.82 4.84 4.00
CA TYR A 5 -7.70 5.07 2.85
C TYR A 5 -9.18 5.01 3.24
N SER A 6 -9.55 4.15 4.20
CA SER A 6 -10.90 4.13 4.76
C SER A 6 -11.22 5.42 5.53
N SER A 7 -10.29 5.93 6.36
CA SER A 7 -10.51 7.20 7.06
C SER A 7 -10.60 8.38 6.08
N LEU A 8 -9.75 8.42 5.06
CA LEU A 8 -9.80 9.45 4.01
C LEU A 8 -11.10 9.41 3.21
N SER A 9 -11.57 8.22 2.83
CA SER A 9 -12.83 8.03 2.10
C SER A 9 -14.06 8.50 2.90
N LEU A 10 -14.04 8.33 4.22
CA LEU A 10 -15.08 8.83 5.12
C LEU A 10 -15.03 10.37 5.24
N LEU A 11 -13.82 10.93 5.41
CA LEU A 11 -13.59 12.38 5.52
C LEU A 11 -13.96 13.14 4.24
N THR A 12 -13.70 12.56 3.06
CA THR A 12 -14.03 13.19 1.78
C THR A 12 -15.54 13.27 1.50
N ASN A 13 -16.34 12.34 2.02
CA ASN A 13 -17.80 12.40 1.85
C ASN A 13 -18.45 13.59 2.58
N TRP A 14 -17.77 14.17 3.57
CA TRP A 14 -18.36 15.17 4.48
C TRP A 14 -18.02 16.62 4.11
N ASN A 15 -17.37 16.87 2.96
CA ASN A 15 -16.98 18.21 2.47
C ASN A 15 -16.32 19.07 3.57
N LEU A 16 -15.45 18.44 4.34
CA LEU A 16 -14.83 18.99 5.54
C LEU A 16 -13.62 19.88 5.19
N ASN A 17 -13.38 20.87 6.05
CA ASN A 17 -12.24 21.78 5.97
C ASN A 17 -10.90 21.04 5.76
N PRO A 18 -9.99 21.54 4.88
CA PRO A 18 -8.71 20.89 4.53
C PRO A 18 -7.87 20.41 5.72
N TRP A 19 -7.93 21.10 6.86
CA TRP A 19 -7.18 20.74 8.06
C TRP A 19 -7.57 19.37 8.65
N MET A 20 -8.78 18.88 8.39
CA MET A 20 -9.23 17.56 8.88
C MET A 20 -8.58 16.38 8.13
N TYR A 21 -8.01 16.61 6.94
CA TYR A 21 -7.21 15.59 6.26
C TYR A 21 -5.87 15.33 6.98
N LEU A 22 -5.35 16.29 7.75
CA LEU A 22 -4.13 16.09 8.55
C LEU A 22 -4.33 15.10 9.70
N LEU A 23 -5.55 14.99 10.24
CA LEU A 23 -5.88 13.97 11.24
C LEU A 23 -5.81 12.55 10.66
N ALA A 24 -6.08 12.38 9.36
CA ALA A 24 -5.91 11.09 8.70
C ALA A 24 -4.45 10.66 8.53
N SER A 25 -3.49 11.56 8.76
CA SER A 25 -2.06 11.26 8.78
C SER A 25 -1.60 10.61 10.09
N ILE A 26 -2.37 10.72 11.18
CA ILE A 26 -2.00 10.15 12.49
C ILE A 26 -1.84 8.62 12.44
N PRO A 27 -2.77 7.85 11.84
CA PRO A 27 -2.59 6.40 11.66
C PRO A 27 -1.43 6.05 10.73
N VAL A 28 -1.11 6.90 9.73
CA VAL A 28 0.00 6.67 8.80
C VAL A 28 1.33 6.63 9.56
N ILE A 29 1.51 7.57 10.49
CA ILE A 29 2.72 7.69 11.31
C ILE A 29 2.93 6.42 12.12
N PHE A 30 1.87 5.85 12.69
CA PHE A 30 1.96 4.63 13.50
C PHE A 30 2.28 3.38 12.68
N THR A 31 1.89 3.36 11.40
CA THR A 31 2.11 2.20 10.50
C THR A 31 3.44 2.28 9.74
N GLY A 32 4.30 3.26 10.05
CA GLY A 32 5.62 3.42 9.41
C GLY A 32 5.59 3.97 7.97
N GLY A 33 4.41 4.33 7.44
CA GLY A 33 4.29 4.95 6.12
C GLY A 33 4.78 4.06 4.95
N ILE A 34 5.04 4.70 3.79
CA ILE A 34 5.33 3.98 2.53
C ILE A 34 6.69 3.32 2.69
N THR A 35 7.62 4.04 3.29
CA THR A 35 8.97 3.57 3.59
C THR A 35 8.97 2.35 4.49
N GLY A 36 8.16 2.33 5.56
CA GLY A 36 8.04 1.17 6.44
C GLY A 36 7.50 -0.06 5.73
N SER A 37 6.43 0.10 4.94
CA SER A 37 5.82 -1.03 4.19
C SER A 37 6.77 -1.57 3.11
N THR A 38 7.43 -0.67 2.37
CA THR A 38 8.41 -1.05 1.35
C THR A 38 9.60 -1.75 1.98
N LEU A 39 10.13 -1.25 3.10
CA LEU A 39 11.23 -1.88 3.82
C LEU A 39 10.85 -3.27 4.33
N SER A 40 9.64 -3.46 4.88
CA SER A 40 9.17 -4.78 5.31
C SER A 40 9.18 -5.80 4.15
N ILE A 41 8.77 -5.39 2.95
CA ILE A 41 8.80 -6.26 1.76
C ILE A 41 10.23 -6.55 1.32
N PHE A 42 11.11 -5.54 1.33
CA PHE A 42 12.54 -5.72 1.05
C PHE A 42 13.20 -6.72 2.01
N CYS A 43 12.93 -6.60 3.31
CA CYS A 43 13.40 -7.53 4.33
C CYS A 43 12.85 -8.94 4.07
N TYR A 44 11.55 -9.08 3.78
CA TYR A 44 10.94 -10.38 3.48
C TYR A 44 11.57 -11.05 2.25
N ILE A 45 11.72 -10.33 1.13
CA ILE A 45 12.34 -10.88 -0.09
C ILE A 45 13.80 -11.26 0.18
N SER A 46 14.52 -10.44 0.95
CA SER A 46 15.90 -10.73 1.36
C SER A 46 16.02 -11.99 2.21
N ASP A 47 15.04 -12.28 3.06
CA ASP A 47 15.07 -13.42 3.99
C ASP A 47 14.70 -14.74 3.30
N VAL A 48 13.76 -14.69 2.34
CA VAL A 48 13.27 -15.88 1.61
C VAL A 48 14.15 -16.27 0.41
N THR A 49 15.09 -15.42 -0.02
CA THR A 49 15.86 -15.63 -1.27
C THR A 49 17.34 -15.88 -1.02
N THR A 50 17.94 -16.87 -1.70
CA THR A 50 19.38 -17.15 -1.69
C THR A 50 20.19 -16.13 -2.51
N ASP A 51 21.47 -15.93 -2.17
CA ASP A 51 22.35 -14.86 -2.69
C ASP A 51 22.35 -14.70 -4.22
N ASP A 52 22.43 -15.80 -4.97
CA ASP A 52 22.48 -15.77 -6.45
C ASP A 52 21.28 -15.08 -7.12
N ASN A 53 20.07 -15.22 -6.57
CA ASN A 53 18.83 -14.73 -7.19
C ASN A 53 18.22 -13.52 -6.47
N ARG A 54 18.81 -13.10 -5.35
CA ARG A 54 18.30 -12.00 -4.51
C ARG A 54 18.23 -10.68 -5.27
N ALA A 55 19.31 -10.32 -5.98
CA ALA A 55 19.37 -9.08 -6.74
C ALA A 55 18.28 -8.99 -7.83
N MET A 56 18.05 -10.10 -8.55
CA MET A 56 17.04 -10.15 -9.62
C MET A 56 15.61 -10.02 -9.06
N ARG A 57 15.31 -10.69 -7.94
CA ARG A 57 13.99 -10.58 -7.29
C ARG A 57 13.71 -9.19 -6.73
N LEU A 58 14.72 -8.55 -6.14
CA LEU A 58 14.62 -7.17 -5.66
C LEU A 58 14.42 -6.18 -6.81
N ALA A 59 15.15 -6.33 -7.92
CA ALA A 59 14.96 -5.50 -9.11
C ALA A 59 13.55 -5.67 -9.71
N LEU A 60 13.01 -6.90 -9.70
CA LEU A 60 11.65 -7.15 -10.17
C LEU A 60 10.59 -6.48 -9.27
N PHE A 61 10.82 -6.46 -7.95
CA PHE A 61 9.97 -5.75 -7.00
C PHE A 61 10.00 -4.23 -7.22
N GLU A 62 11.18 -3.62 -7.38
CA GLU A 62 11.29 -2.19 -7.69
C GLU A 62 10.62 -1.82 -9.01
N ASN A 63 10.81 -2.64 -10.04
CA ASN A 63 10.14 -2.43 -11.33
C ASN A 63 8.61 -2.53 -11.21
N SER A 64 8.10 -3.45 -10.39
CA SER A 64 6.67 -3.55 -10.09
C SER A 64 6.16 -2.29 -9.38
N LEU A 65 6.93 -1.71 -8.46
CA LEU A 65 6.58 -0.44 -7.81
C LEU A 65 6.52 0.70 -8.82
N ALA A 66 7.55 0.83 -9.67
CA ALA A 66 7.60 1.85 -10.71
C ALA A 66 6.42 1.72 -11.69
N PHE A 67 6.09 0.50 -12.10
CA PHE A 67 4.94 0.23 -12.96
C PHE A 67 3.61 0.64 -12.29
N GLY A 68 3.42 0.27 -11.03
CA GLY A 68 2.24 0.67 -10.25
C GLY A 68 2.07 2.19 -10.16
N LEU A 69 3.16 2.94 -9.99
CA LEU A 69 3.14 4.40 -9.97
C LEU A 69 2.71 4.99 -11.33
N ILE A 70 3.24 4.47 -12.43
CA ILE A 70 2.87 4.92 -13.78
C ILE A 70 1.37 4.68 -14.00
N VAL A 71 0.89 3.46 -13.73
CA VAL A 71 -0.52 3.10 -13.87
C VAL A 71 -1.42 4.00 -13.00
N GLY A 72 -1.05 4.21 -11.73
CA GLY A 72 -1.77 5.08 -10.81
C GLY A 72 -1.82 6.53 -11.29
N MET A 73 -0.74 7.04 -11.88
CA MET A 73 -0.67 8.40 -12.42
C MET A 73 -1.58 8.60 -13.64
N PHE A 74 -1.74 7.58 -14.49
CA PHE A 74 -2.68 7.64 -15.60
C PHE A 74 -4.13 7.47 -15.16
N MET A 75 -4.41 6.58 -14.20
CA MET A 75 -5.76 6.28 -13.73
C MET A 75 -6.32 7.37 -12.80
N GLY A 76 -5.50 7.95 -11.93
CA GLY A 76 -5.91 8.91 -10.91
C GLY A 76 -6.70 10.12 -11.47
N PRO A 77 -6.15 10.88 -12.43
CA PRO A 77 -6.83 12.03 -13.02
C PRO A 77 -8.10 11.64 -13.79
N ARG A 78 -8.14 10.46 -14.42
CA ARG A 78 -9.31 9.98 -15.17
C ARG A 78 -10.49 9.70 -14.24
N ILE A 79 -10.23 9.07 -13.10
CA ILE A 79 -11.25 8.78 -12.09
C ILE A 79 -11.69 10.07 -11.39
N PHE A 80 -10.75 10.98 -11.15
CA PHE A 80 -11.02 12.28 -10.54
C PHE A 80 -12.00 13.14 -11.36
N VAL A 81 -11.82 13.21 -12.68
CA VAL A 81 -12.67 14.02 -13.57
C VAL A 81 -14.12 13.51 -13.64
N GLY A 82 -14.34 12.20 -13.45
CA GLY A 82 -15.67 11.60 -13.58
C GLY A 82 -16.54 11.70 -12.32
N LEU A 83 -15.98 11.38 -11.14
CA LEU A 83 -16.75 11.20 -9.90
C LEU A 83 -16.15 11.96 -8.69
N GLY A 84 -15.14 12.80 -8.92
CA GLY A 84 -14.49 13.61 -7.87
C GLY A 84 -13.56 12.82 -6.95
N TYR A 85 -13.08 13.49 -5.90
CA TYR A 85 -12.16 12.92 -4.90
C TYR A 85 -12.65 11.64 -4.18
N PRO A 86 -13.93 11.48 -3.78
CA PRO A 86 -14.32 10.30 -3.00
C PRO A 86 -14.19 8.99 -3.79
N ALA A 87 -14.43 9.02 -5.10
CA ALA A 87 -14.30 7.84 -5.95
C ALA A 87 -12.85 7.37 -6.08
N VAL A 88 -11.88 8.30 -6.15
CA VAL A 88 -10.45 7.97 -6.21
C VAL A 88 -10.01 7.25 -4.93
N PHE A 89 -10.45 7.74 -3.77
CA PHE A 89 -10.10 7.12 -2.48
C PHE A 89 -10.76 5.76 -2.27
N LEU A 90 -12.00 5.59 -2.74
CA LEU A 90 -12.71 4.31 -2.65
C LEU A 90 -12.03 3.24 -3.51
N VAL A 91 -11.63 3.57 -4.73
CA VAL A 91 -10.88 2.64 -5.61
C VAL A 91 -9.54 2.25 -4.98
N ALA A 92 -8.83 3.21 -4.39
CA ALA A 92 -7.59 2.94 -3.67
C ALA A 92 -7.82 2.02 -2.44
N ALA A 93 -8.88 2.25 -1.68
CA ALA A 93 -9.23 1.42 -0.52
C ALA A 93 -9.57 -0.03 -0.91
N LEU A 94 -10.25 -0.23 -2.04
CA LEU A 94 -10.55 -1.56 -2.58
C LEU A 94 -9.28 -2.29 -2.99
N PHE A 95 -8.40 -1.65 -3.77
CA PHE A 95 -7.12 -2.23 -4.17
C PHE A 95 -6.27 -2.60 -2.96
N MET A 96 -6.22 -1.73 -1.95
CA MET A 96 -5.48 -2.02 -0.71
C MET A 96 -6.10 -3.19 0.07
N SER A 97 -7.42 -3.30 0.09
CA SER A 97 -8.13 -4.42 0.73
C SER A 97 -7.80 -5.74 0.05
N PHE A 98 -7.82 -5.78 -1.30
CA PHE A 98 -7.40 -6.97 -2.04
C PHE A 98 -5.94 -7.33 -1.78
N ALA A 99 -5.04 -6.35 -1.71
CA ALA A 99 -3.63 -6.59 -1.40
C ALA A 99 -3.44 -7.21 0.00
N VAL A 100 -4.15 -6.70 1.02
CA VAL A 100 -4.10 -7.26 2.37
C VAL A 100 -4.64 -8.69 2.43
N VAL A 101 -5.79 -8.93 1.78
CA VAL A 101 -6.36 -10.28 1.69
C VAL A 101 -5.38 -11.23 0.99
N TYR A 102 -4.77 -10.79 -0.12
CA TYR A 102 -3.78 -11.58 -0.83
C TYR A 102 -2.57 -11.92 0.04
N ILE A 103 -2.04 -10.94 0.77
CA ILE A 103 -0.92 -11.16 1.71
C ILE A 103 -1.31 -12.19 2.78
N ILE A 104 -2.47 -12.05 3.42
CA ILE A 104 -2.92 -12.97 4.49
C ILE A 104 -3.04 -14.42 3.98
N PHE A 105 -3.54 -14.63 2.77
CA PHE A 105 -3.75 -15.98 2.23
C PHE A 105 -2.52 -16.59 1.55
N PHE A 106 -1.69 -15.79 0.88
CA PHE A 106 -0.60 -16.29 0.04
C PHE A 106 0.80 -16.10 0.63
N ILE A 107 1.03 -15.11 1.50
CA ILE A 107 2.32 -14.98 2.19
C ILE A 107 2.36 -16.01 3.32
N THR A 108 3.18 -17.03 3.11
CA THR A 108 3.62 -17.91 4.19
C THR A 108 4.65 -17.15 5.01
N GLU A 109 4.46 -17.13 6.33
CA GLU A 109 5.39 -16.59 7.33
C GLU A 109 6.85 -16.89 6.94
N SER A 110 7.68 -15.84 6.84
CA SER A 110 9.12 -15.96 6.58
C SER A 110 9.81 -16.66 7.75
N VAL A 111 9.29 -16.47 8.96
CA VAL A 111 9.85 -17.02 10.18
C VAL A 111 9.37 -18.45 10.35
N LYS A 112 10.21 -19.41 9.98
CA LYS A 112 10.16 -20.73 10.62
C LYS A 112 10.52 -20.52 12.10
N ILE A 113 9.53 -20.59 12.97
CA ILE A 113 9.76 -20.66 14.42
C ILE A 113 10.46 -22.00 14.69
N GLN A 114 11.80 -22.03 14.63
CA GLN A 114 12.58 -23.13 15.18
C GLN A 114 12.58 -22.96 16.70
N GLY A 115 11.56 -23.52 17.37
CA GLY A 115 11.56 -23.67 18.82
C GLY A 115 10.18 -23.55 19.47
N ALA A 116 9.44 -24.65 19.47
CA ALA A 116 8.71 -25.17 20.64
C ALA A 116 8.38 -26.64 20.40
#